data_AF-K1UPK9-F1
#
_entry.id   AF-K1UPK9-F1
#
_cell.length_a   1.000
_cell.length_b   1.000
_cell.length_c   1.000
_cell.angle_alpha   90.00
_cell.angle_beta   90.00
_cell.angle_gamma   90.00
#
_symmetry.space_group_name_H-M   'P 1'
#
loop_
_entity.id
_entity.type
_entity.pdbx_description
1 polymer ?
#
loop_
_entity_poly.entity_id
_entity_poly.type
_entity_poly.pdbx_seq_one_letter_code
_entity_poly.pdbx_strand_id
1 'polypeptide(L)'
;MKLWIFNADDGSLVEEKHGGSAQELASQRFALPVGHYQILAATNLIEPFFIGEATRATLNINQLMFGLSNPSASPDHAYYGVTDIGIDKSNVNYITKNEMRHILAELTIFIEGVPDNFAMIGKVLNVATGLLPL
;
A
#
# COMPACT_ATOMS: atom_id res chain seq x y z
N MET A 1 0.33 7.27 -9.12
CA MET A 1 0.89 6.06 -8.49
C MET A 1 2.04 6.43 -7.56
N LYS A 2 2.42 5.56 -6.63
CA LYS A 2 3.64 5.64 -5.83
C LYS A 2 4.33 4.28 -5.86
N LEU A 3 5.66 4.26 -5.95
CA LEU A 3 6.47 3.05 -5.89
C LEU A 3 7.74 3.30 -5.08
N TRP A 4 8.09 2.34 -4.25
CA TRP A 4 9.33 2.28 -3.50
C TRP A 4 9.98 0.92 -3.72
N ILE A 5 11.30 0.91 -3.82
CA ILE A 5 12.12 -0.30 -3.81
C ILE A 5 12.99 -0.23 -2.58
N PHE A 6 12.88 -1.24 -1.73
CA PHE A 6 13.67 -1.37 -0.51
C PHE A 6 14.65 -2.52 -0.66
N ASN A 7 15.81 -2.41 0.00
CA ASN A 7 16.64 -3.56 0.27
C ASN A 7 15.89 -4.47 1.25
N ALA A 8 15.72 -5.75 0.90
CA ALA A 8 14.93 -6.68 1.71
C ALA A 8 15.65 -7.12 3.01
N ASP A 9 16.98 -6.99 3.06
CA ASP A 9 17.79 -7.43 4.20
C ASP A 9 17.75 -6.42 5.35
N ASP A 10 17.75 -5.11 5.05
CA ASP A 10 17.76 -4.04 6.07
C ASP A 10 16.57 -3.07 6.01
N GLY A 11 15.70 -3.20 5.00
CA GLY A 11 14.52 -2.37 4.79
C GLY A 11 14.81 -0.95 4.32
N SER A 12 16.06 -0.61 3.98
CA SER A 12 16.45 0.72 3.53
C SER A 12 15.92 1.04 2.13
N LEU A 13 15.55 2.30 1.91
CA LEU A 13 15.08 2.77 0.60
C LEU A 13 16.24 2.77 -0.42
N VAL A 14 15.99 2.15 -1.57
CA VAL A 14 16.92 2.06 -2.71
C VAL A 14 16.47 2.97 -3.84
N GLU A 15 15.19 2.91 -4.22
CA GLU A 15 14.59 3.74 -5.28
C GLU A 15 13.18 4.18 -4.90
N GLU A 16 12.77 5.36 -5.36
CA GLU A 16 11.43 5.90 -5.16
C GLU A 16 10.91 6.57 -6.43
N LYS A 17 9.64 6.34 -6.75
CA LYS A 17 8.93 7.02 -7.83
C LYS A 17 7.55 7.47 -7.40
N HIS A 18 7.28 8.75 -7.62
CA HIS A 18 5.97 9.36 -7.40
C HIS A 18 5.36 9.88 -8.69
N GLY A 19 4.04 9.83 -8.77
CA GLY A 19 3.26 10.34 -9.89
C GLY A 19 3.14 9.35 -11.05
N GLY A 20 2.44 9.78 -12.09
CA GLY A 20 2.20 8.98 -13.30
C GLY A 20 1.11 7.91 -13.17
N SER A 21 0.77 7.36 -14.33
CA SER A 21 -0.18 6.26 -14.51
C SER A 21 0.45 4.90 -14.19
N ALA A 22 -0.39 3.87 -14.01
CA ALA A 22 0.09 2.49 -13.84
C ALA A 22 0.94 2.02 -15.03
N GLN A 23 0.60 2.43 -16.26
CA GLN A 23 1.35 2.06 -17.47
C GLN A 23 2.74 2.71 -17.51
N GLU A 24 2.83 3.99 -17.13
CA GLU A 24 4.12 4.69 -17.06
C GLU A 24 5.02 4.07 -16.00
N LEU A 25 4.46 3.63 -14.88
CA LEU A 25 5.23 3.01 -13.81
C LEU A 25 5.66 1.58 -14.17
N ALA A 26 4.78 0.80 -14.80
CA ALA A 26 5.09 -0.54 -15.28
C ALA A 26 6.12 -0.58 -16.43
N SER A 27 6.29 0.51 -17.17
CA SER A 27 7.29 0.60 -18.26
C SER A 27 8.67 1.06 -17.80
N GLN A 28 8.80 1.51 -16.54
CA GLN A 28 10.09 1.90 -15.97
C GLN A 28 11.01 0.71 -15.76
N ARG A 29 12.32 0.99 -15.82
CA ARG A 29 13.38 0.03 -15.56
C ARG A 29 14.29 0.60 -14.50
N PHE A 30 14.56 -0.21 -13.48
CA PHE A 30 15.42 0.15 -12.36
C PHE A 30 16.71 -0.66 -12.47
N ALA A 31 17.85 0.02 -12.47
CA ALA A 31 19.15 -0.63 -12.51
C ALA A 31 19.56 -1.02 -11.09
N LEU A 32 19.22 -2.25 -10.70
CA LEU A 32 19.49 -2.77 -9.37
C LEU A 32 20.69 -3.73 -9.39
N PRO A 33 21.62 -3.61 -8.42
CA PRO A 33 22.67 -4.61 -8.22
C PRO A 33 22.13 -6.01 -7.88
N VAL A 34 23.02 -7.00 -7.87
CA VAL A 34 22.73 -8.33 -7.31
C VAL A 34 22.37 -8.16 -5.83
N GLY A 35 21.25 -8.73 -5.40
CA GLY A 35 20.69 -8.55 -4.06
C GLY A 35 19.23 -8.95 -3.95
N HIS A 36 18.66 -8.77 -2.76
CA HIS A 36 17.24 -9.01 -2.48
C HIS A 36 16.51 -7.69 -2.22
N TYR A 37 15.34 -7.55 -2.81
CA TYR A 37 14.57 -6.30 -2.75
C TYR A 37 13.09 -6.54 -2.50
N GLN A 38 12.45 -5.58 -1.83
CA GLN A 38 11.01 -5.49 -1.70
C GLN A 38 10.49 -4.31 -2.50
N ILE A 39 9.56 -4.59 -3.41
CA ILE A 39 8.90 -3.56 -4.22
C ILE A 39 7.53 -3.30 -3.60
N LEU A 40 7.34 -2.08 -3.10
CA LEU A 40 6.08 -1.58 -2.60
C LEU A 40 5.48 -0.62 -3.62
N ALA A 41 4.29 -0.92 -4.14
CA ALA A 41 3.54 0.00 -4.98
C ALA A 41 2.21 0.38 -4.31
N ALA A 42 1.77 1.61 -4.53
CA ALA A 42 0.47 2.09 -4.07
C ALA A 42 -0.22 2.96 -5.13
N THR A 43 -1.54 2.88 -5.16
CA THR A 43 -2.39 3.74 -5.98
C THR A 43 -3.56 4.29 -5.19
N ASN A 44 -4.05 5.44 -5.63
CA ASN A 44 -5.11 6.20 -4.97
C ASN A 44 -4.82 6.51 -3.48
N LEU A 45 -3.53 6.53 -3.11
CA LEU A 45 -3.05 6.88 -1.78
C LEU A 45 -2.94 8.41 -1.63
N ILE A 46 -4.10 9.05 -1.63
CA ILE A 46 -4.33 10.50 -1.48
C ILE A 46 -5.30 10.75 -0.33
N GLU A 47 -5.38 12.00 0.16
CA GLU A 47 -6.30 12.35 1.25
C GLU A 47 -7.73 11.83 0.99
N PRO A 48 -8.41 11.20 1.96
CA PRO A 48 -8.04 11.03 3.39
C PRO A 48 -7.02 9.92 3.72
N PHE A 49 -6.52 9.16 2.76
CA PHE A 49 -5.41 8.25 3.01
C PHE A 49 -4.10 9.01 3.23
N PHE A 50 -3.27 8.50 4.13
CA PHE A 50 -1.96 9.08 4.41
C PHE A 50 -0.88 8.00 4.51
N ILE A 51 0.36 8.44 4.31
CA ILE A 51 1.56 7.69 4.64
C ILE A 51 2.08 8.25 5.95
N GLY A 52 2.06 7.44 7.01
CA GLY A 52 2.73 7.73 8.26
C GLY A 52 4.18 7.28 8.16
N GLU A 53 5.11 8.20 8.42
CA GLU A 53 6.53 7.92 8.56
C GLU A 53 6.92 8.11 10.02
N ALA A 54 7.64 7.15 10.61
CA ALA A 54 8.14 7.28 11.98
C ALA A 54 9.32 8.28 12.06
N THR A 55 9.07 9.58 11.87
CA THR A 55 9.91 10.73 12.31
C THR A 55 11.43 10.66 12.07
N ARG A 56 11.94 9.84 11.14
CA ARG A 56 13.37 9.75 10.81
C ARG A 56 13.63 10.24 9.40
N ALA A 57 14.81 10.83 9.22
CA ALA A 57 15.27 11.42 7.96
C ALA A 57 15.49 10.43 6.81
N THR A 58 15.24 9.13 7.02
CA THR A 58 15.48 8.07 6.03
C THR A 58 14.33 7.08 6.08
N LEU A 59 13.66 6.87 4.95
CA LEU A 59 12.51 5.98 4.82
C LEU A 59 12.96 4.52 4.97
N ASN A 60 12.24 3.75 5.80
CA ASN A 60 12.43 2.31 5.96
C ASN A 60 11.07 1.61 5.88
N ILE A 61 11.00 0.47 5.19
CA ILE A 61 9.72 -0.23 4.99
C ILE A 61 9.06 -0.66 6.30
N ASN A 62 9.86 -1.01 7.31
CA ASN A 62 9.36 -1.41 8.64
C ASN A 62 8.78 -0.23 9.45
N GLN A 63 8.90 0.98 8.93
CA GLN A 63 8.44 2.22 9.55
C GLN A 63 7.36 2.92 8.73
N LEU A 64 7.02 2.36 7.57
CA LEU A 64 5.93 2.84 6.73
C LEU A 64 4.60 2.33 7.26
N MET A 65 3.65 3.23 7.41
CA MET A 65 2.27 2.90 7.73
C MET A 65 1.35 3.57 6.73
N PHE A 66 0.41 2.84 6.15
CA PHE A 66 -0.71 3.45 5.43
C PHE A 66 -1.88 3.61 6.37
N GLY A 67 -2.46 4.80 6.43
CA GLY A 67 -3.58 5.08 7.31
C GLY A 67 -4.67 5.88 6.65
N LEU A 68 -5.75 6.09 7.39
CA LEU A 68 -6.91 6.86 6.96
C LEU A 68 -7.29 7.85 8.07
N SER A 69 -7.31 9.14 7.73
CA SER A 69 -7.55 10.21 8.72
C SER A 69 -9.02 10.26 9.19
N ASN A 70 -9.96 9.93 8.32
CA ASN A 70 -11.39 9.87 8.63
C ASN A 70 -12.06 8.66 7.95
N PRO A 71 -12.43 7.61 8.70
CA PRO A 71 -13.13 6.43 8.18
C PRO A 71 -14.46 6.72 7.51
N SER A 72 -15.15 7.78 7.92
CA SER A 72 -16.45 8.18 7.37
C SER A 72 -16.33 8.98 6.07
N ALA A 73 -15.12 9.44 5.72
CA ALA A 73 -14.87 10.24 4.52
C ALA A 73 -14.65 9.38 3.25
N SER A 74 -15.13 8.13 3.25
CA SER A 74 -14.81 7.07 2.30
C SER A 74 -14.59 7.59 0.87
N PRO A 75 -13.33 7.83 0.46
CA PRO A 75 -13.00 8.03 -0.93
C PRO A 75 -13.11 6.66 -1.63
N ASP A 76 -12.91 6.65 -2.95
CA ASP A 76 -12.61 5.39 -3.64
C ASP A 76 -11.44 4.66 -2.95
N HIS A 77 -11.42 3.33 -3.03
CA HIS A 77 -10.40 2.52 -2.36
C HIS A 77 -8.98 2.94 -2.76
N ALA A 78 -8.08 2.96 -1.78
CA ALA A 78 -6.64 2.94 -2.03
C ALA A 78 -6.16 1.48 -2.05
N TYR A 79 -5.12 1.24 -2.85
CA TYR A 79 -4.57 -0.09 -3.07
C TYR A 79 -3.08 -0.08 -2.87
N TYR A 80 -2.55 -1.20 -2.40
CA TYR A 80 -1.12 -1.42 -2.28
C TYR A 80 -0.75 -2.86 -2.66
N GLY A 81 0.51 -3.08 -3.01
CA GLY A 81 1.05 -4.42 -3.21
C GLY A 81 2.52 -4.44 -2.81
N VAL A 82 2.95 -5.59 -2.27
CA VAL A 82 4.34 -5.84 -1.88
C VAL A 82 4.80 -7.08 -2.62
N THR A 83 5.96 -6.99 -3.27
CA THR A 83 6.56 -8.13 -3.97
C THR A 83 8.04 -8.22 -3.67
N ASP A 84 8.48 -9.39 -3.21
CA ASP A 84 9.89 -9.72 -3.06
C ASP A 84 10.50 -10.11 -4.42
N ILE A 85 11.75 -9.70 -4.64
CA ILE A 85 12.52 -10.09 -5.82
C ILE A 85 13.99 -10.30 -5.47
N GLY A 86 14.55 -11.42 -5.94
CA GLY A 86 15.99 -11.70 -5.87
C GLY A 86 16.64 -11.50 -7.23
N ILE A 87 17.71 -10.70 -7.27
CA ILE A 87 18.54 -10.50 -8.45
C ILE A 87 19.81 -11.31 -8.25
N ASP A 88 19.94 -12.42 -8.98
CA ASP A 88 21.06 -13.36 -8.84
C ASP A 88 22.22 -13.09 -9.83
N LYS A 89 22.00 -12.25 -10.85
CA LYS A 89 22.92 -12.01 -11.97
C LYS A 89 22.87 -10.56 -12.39
N SER A 90 24.04 -10.01 -12.72
CA SER A 90 24.19 -8.70 -13.36
C SER A 90 23.85 -8.76 -14.85
N ASN A 91 23.45 -7.63 -15.45
CA ASN A 91 23.23 -7.45 -16.90
C ASN A 91 22.12 -8.33 -17.51
N VAL A 92 21.12 -8.72 -16.70
CA VAL A 92 19.89 -9.37 -17.18
C VAL A 92 18.66 -8.56 -16.75
N ASN A 93 17.51 -8.81 -17.37
CA ASN A 93 16.25 -8.14 -17.03
C ASN A 93 15.35 -9.07 -16.24
N TYR A 94 14.78 -8.54 -15.16
CA TYR A 94 13.73 -9.19 -14.39
C TYR A 94 12.41 -8.45 -14.59
N ILE A 95 11.32 -9.21 -14.66
CA ILE A 95 9.95 -8.67 -14.69
C ILE A 95 9.20 -9.35 -13.55
N THR A 96 8.52 -8.55 -12.74
CA THR A 96 7.70 -9.06 -11.65
C THR A 96 6.32 -8.43 -11.67
N LYS A 97 5.36 -9.12 -11.07
CA LYS A 97 4.00 -8.65 -10.90
C LYS A 97 3.79 -8.23 -9.46
N ASN A 98 3.22 -7.06 -9.26
CA ASN A 98 2.80 -6.56 -7.96
C ASN A 98 1.28 -6.74 -7.83
N GLU A 99 0.87 -7.71 -7.01
CA GLU A 99 -0.55 -7.99 -6.78
C GLU A 99 -1.12 -6.93 -5.83
N MET A 100 -2.06 -6.15 -6.34
CA MET A 100 -2.65 -5.05 -5.59
C MET A 100 -3.84 -5.51 -4.76
N ARG A 101 -3.92 -5.04 -3.52
CA ARG A 101 -5.00 -5.31 -2.55
C ARG A 101 -5.50 -4.01 -1.92
N HIS A 102 -6.75 -4.00 -1.48
CA HIS A 102 -7.33 -2.86 -0.77
C HIS A 102 -6.57 -2.57 0.53
N ILE A 103 -6.37 -1.29 0.82
CA ILE A 103 -5.84 -0.83 2.11
C ILE A 103 -6.88 -1.00 3.23
N LEU A 104 -8.17 -0.87 2.91
CA LEU A 104 -9.26 -1.03 3.86
C LEU A 104 -10.06 -2.30 3.59
N ALA A 105 -10.53 -2.94 4.65
CA ALA A 105 -11.51 -4.01 4.57
C ALA A 105 -12.91 -3.45 4.32
N GLU A 106 -13.71 -4.17 3.54
CA GLU A 106 -15.13 -3.86 3.31
C GLU A 106 -16.00 -4.73 4.23
N LEU A 107 -17.05 -4.13 4.80
CA LEU A 107 -18.09 -4.84 5.53
C LEU A 107 -19.44 -4.53 4.90
N THR A 108 -20.08 -5.55 4.33
CA THR A 108 -21.46 -5.47 3.83
C THR A 108 -22.39 -6.17 4.82
N ILE A 109 -23.45 -5.49 5.25
CA ILE A 109 -24.47 -6.04 6.16
C ILE A 109 -25.81 -6.10 5.41
N PHE A 110 -26.39 -7.29 5.36
CA PHE A 110 -27.75 -7.51 4.85
C PHE A 110 -28.69 -7.78 6.02
N ILE A 111 -29.83 -7.09 6.06
CA ILE A 111 -30.85 -7.27 7.09
C ILE A 111 -32.19 -7.41 6.39
N GLU A 112 -32.85 -8.55 6.58
CA GLU A 112 -34.10 -8.91 5.92
C GLU A 112 -35.24 -9.07 6.93
N GLY A 113 -36.48 -8.82 6.50
CA GLY A 113 -37.66 -9.01 7.34
C GLY A 113 -37.80 -8.03 8.50
N VAL A 114 -37.25 -6.80 8.39
CA VAL A 114 -37.35 -5.79 9.45
C VAL A 114 -38.76 -5.20 9.55
N PRO A 115 -39.30 -5.03 10.77
CA PRO A 115 -40.63 -4.45 10.97
C PRO A 115 -40.64 -2.93 10.76
N ASP A 116 -41.84 -2.37 10.67
CA ASP A 116 -42.05 -0.91 10.60
C ASP A 116 -41.39 -0.20 11.80
N ASN A 117 -40.75 0.95 11.54
CA ASN A 117 -39.98 1.75 12.50
C ASN A 117 -38.67 1.13 13.02
N PHE A 118 -38.12 0.11 12.35
CA PHE A 118 -36.79 -0.39 12.67
C PHE A 118 -35.70 0.69 12.46
N ALA A 119 -34.83 0.84 13.45
CA ALA A 119 -33.64 1.70 13.38
C ALA A 119 -32.41 0.92 13.85
N MET A 120 -31.32 1.03 13.09
CA MET A 120 -30.03 0.44 13.44
C MET A 120 -28.96 1.53 13.55
N ILE A 121 -28.18 1.48 14.62
CA ILE A 121 -26.96 2.27 14.77
C ILE A 121 -25.81 1.28 14.91
N GLY A 122 -24.90 1.28 13.94
CA GLY A 122 -23.66 0.53 13.99
C GLY A 122 -22.52 1.39 14.54
N LYS A 123 -21.70 0.81 15.41
CA LYS A 123 -20.42 1.41 15.83
C LYS A 123 -19.34 0.35 15.75
N VAL A 124 -18.28 0.62 15.01
CA VAL A 124 -17.08 -0.22 15.00
C VAL A 124 -16.10 0.35 16.02
N LEU A 125 -15.65 -0.48 16.95
CA LEU A 125 -14.71 -0.13 18.02
C LEU A 125 -13.34 -0.73 17.74
N ASN A 126 -12.27 -0.11 18.26
CA ASN A 126 -10.88 -0.58 18.14
C ASN A 126 -10.44 -0.80 16.68
N VAL A 127 -10.88 0.06 15.77
CA VAL A 127 -10.50 0.00 14.36
C VAL A 127 -9.03 0.37 14.23
N ALA A 128 -8.27 -0.42 13.49
CA ALA A 128 -6.92 -0.04 13.11
C ALA A 128 -6.97 1.24 12.26
N THR A 129 -6.23 2.27 12.67
CA THR A 129 -6.13 3.53 11.92
C THR A 129 -5.08 3.49 10.82
N GLY A 130 -4.34 2.37 10.73
CA GLY A 130 -3.39 2.11 9.67
C GLY A 130 -2.86 0.67 9.66
N LEU A 131 -2.13 0.34 8.59
CA LEU A 131 -1.52 -0.95 8.33
C LEU A 131 -0.05 -0.78 7.97
N LEU A 132 0.76 -1.76 8.37
CA LEU A 132 2.13 -1.89 7.89
C LEU A 132 2.10 -2.69 6.58
N PRO A 133 2.66 -2.15 5.48
CA PRO A 133 2.66 -2.83 4.19
C PRO A 133 3.81 -3.84 4.14
N LEU A 134 3.66 -4.93 4.89
CA LEU A 134 4.59 -6.06 4.94
C LEU A 134 4.15 -7.19 3.99
#